data_AF-A0A5N3PF87-F1
#
_entry.id   AF-A0A5N3PF87-F1
#
_cell.length_a   1.000
_cell.length_b   1.000
_cell.length_c   1.000
_cell.angle_alpha   90.00
_cell.angle_beta   90.00
_cell.angle_gamma   90.00
#
_symmetry.space_group_name_H-M   'P 1'
#
loop_
_entity.id
_entity.type
_entity.pdbx_description
1 polymer ?
#
loop_
_entity_poly.entity_id
_entity_poly.type
_entity_poly.pdbx_seq_one_letter_code
_entity_poly.pdbx_strand_id
1 'polypeptide(L)' 'MRTTVALDDTLIQKARALTGVSENASLLREALKALIERESARRLAQLGGTEPDLSPIPRRRPDPS' A
#
# COMPACT_ATOMS: atom_id res chain seq x y z
N MET A 1 22.11 0.13 3.52
CA MET A 1 22.39 0.74 4.83
C MET A 1 22.06 -0.27 5.92
N ARG A 2 22.90 -0.40 6.95
CA ARG A 2 22.61 -1.23 8.14
C ARG A 2 22.33 -0.29 9.31
N THR A 3 21.20 -0.50 9.97
CA THR A 3 20.72 0.37 11.04
C THR A 3 20.11 -0.49 12.14
N THR A 4 20.33 -0.10 13.39
CA THR A 4 19.73 -0.73 14.57
C THR A 4 18.56 0.13 15.02
N VAL A 5 17.41 -0.49 15.27
CA VAL A 5 16.17 0.19 15.65
C VAL A 5 15.59 -0.51 16.87
N ALA A 6 15.15 0.25 17.87
CA ALA A 6 14.39 -0.29 19.00
C ALA A 6 12.92 -0.44 18.59
N LEU A 7 12.34 -1.61 18.84
CA LEU A 7 10.98 -1.96 18.44
C LEU A 7 10.25 -2.61 19.63
N ASP A 8 8.93 -2.46 19.65
CA ASP A 8 8.07 -3.14 20.63
C ASP A 8 7.87 -4.60 20.23
N ASP A 9 8.30 -5.53 21.09
CA ASP A 9 8.20 -6.97 20.86
C ASP A 9 6.76 -7.44 20.70
N THR A 10 5.80 -6.83 21.40
CA THR A 10 4.39 -7.21 21.29
C THR A 10 3.84 -6.88 19.90
N LEU A 11 4.25 -5.73 19.35
CA LEU A 11 3.88 -5.30 18.01
C LEU A 11 4.50 -6.22 16.95
N ILE A 12 5.77 -6.59 17.13
CA ILE A 12 6.46 -7.52 16.22
C ILE A 12 5.80 -8.89 16.23
N GLN A 13 5.46 -9.44 17.41
CA GLN A 13 4.81 -10.74 17.49
C GLN A 13 3.43 -10.73 16.83
N LYS A 14 2.66 -9.67 17.04
CA LYS A 14 1.37 -9.51 16.36
C LYS A 14 1.54 -9.42 14.84
N ALA A 15 2.50 -8.64 14.37
CA ALA A 15 2.77 -8.50 12.94
C ALA A 15 3.22 -9.84 12.33
N ARG A 16 4.10 -10.59 12.99
CA ARG A 16 4.51 -11.94 12.59
C ARG A 16 3.34 -12.91 12.52
N ALA A 17 2.47 -12.91 13.52
CA ALA A 17 1.28 -13.77 13.56
C ALA A 17 0.30 -13.45 12.41
N LEU A 18 0.15 -12.18 12.05
CA LEU A 18 -0.76 -11.74 10.98
C LEU A 18 -0.18 -11.90 9.57
N THR A 19 1.13 -11.70 9.41
CA THR A 19 1.78 -11.67 8.09
C THR A 19 2.48 -12.99 7.73
N GLY A 20 2.80 -13.82 8.72
CA GLY A 20 3.64 -15.01 8.55
C GLY A 20 5.14 -14.71 8.35
N VAL A 21 5.55 -13.43 8.32
CA VAL A 21 6.95 -13.04 8.07
C VAL A 21 7.75 -13.10 9.36
N SER A 22 8.62 -14.10 9.51
CA SER A 22 9.41 -14.32 10.73
C SER A 22 10.67 -13.47 10.81
N GLU A 23 11.29 -13.14 9.69
CA GLU A 23 12.54 -12.38 9.65
C GLU A 23 12.31 -10.88 9.86
N ASN A 24 12.99 -10.27 10.85
CA ASN A 24 12.82 -8.85 11.20
C ASN A 24 13.12 -7.89 10.05
N ALA A 25 14.17 -8.17 9.26
CA ALA A 25 14.55 -7.31 8.14
C ALA A 25 13.47 -7.32 7.04
N SER A 26 12.92 -8.50 6.76
CA SER A 26 11.81 -8.67 5.81
C SER A 26 10.53 -7.99 6.34
N LEU A 27 10.21 -8.18 7.61
CA LEU A 27 9.04 -7.56 8.24
C LEU A 27 9.11 -6.02 8.22
N LEU A 28 10.28 -5.44 8.52
CA LEU A 28 10.49 -3.98 8.43
C LEU A 28 10.38 -3.46 6.99
N ARG A 29 10.90 -4.20 6.02
CA ARG A 29 10.80 -3.82 4.60
C ARG A 29 9.34 -3.79 4.14
N GLU A 30 8.56 -4.80 4.50
CA GLU A 30 7.14 -4.85 4.17
C GLU A 30 6.34 -3.78 4.91
N ALA A 31 6.67 -3.49 6.18
CA ALA A 31 6.03 -2.40 6.91
C ALA A 31 6.25 -1.03 6.23
N LEU A 32 7.46 -0.76 5.74
CA LEU A 32 7.76 0.48 5.00
C LEU A 32 7.03 0.54 3.66
N LYS A 33 6.99 -0.56 2.90
CA LYS A 33 6.22 -0.63 1.65
C LYS A 33 4.73 -0.37 1.89
N ALA A 34 4.13 -1.05 2.86
CA ALA A 34 2.73 -0.88 3.22
C ALA A 34 2.40 0.57 3.62
N LEU A 35 3.32 1.24 4.33
CA LEU A 35 3.16 2.65 4.67
C LEU A 35 3.19 3.56 3.42
N ILE A 36 4.13 3.32 2.50
CA ILE A 36 4.22 4.06 1.23
C ILE A 36 2.97 3.85 0.39
N GLU A 37 2.51 2.61 0.25
CA GLU A 37 1.30 2.26 -0.50
C GLU A 37 0.07 2.96 0.08
N ARG A 38 -0.11 2.93 1.41
CA ARG A 38 -1.23 3.60 2.09
C ARG A 38 -1.26 5.10 1.83
N GLU A 39 -0.11 5.77 1.96
CA GLU A 39 -0.05 7.22 1.73
C GLU A 39 -0.16 7.58 0.24
N SER A 40 0.37 6.73 -0.64
CA SER A 40 0.22 6.89 -2.10
C SER A 40 -1.24 6.75 -2.51
N ALA A 41 -1.95 5.74 -2.00
CA ALA A 41 -3.38 5.57 -2.23
C ALA A 41 -4.19 6.78 -1.73
N ARG A 42 -3.87 7.30 -0.53
CA ARG A 42 -4.51 8.52 0.00
C ARG A 42 -4.28 9.72 -0.92
N ARG A 43 -3.04 9.94 -1.38
CA ARG A 43 -2.72 11.04 -2.31
C ARG A 43 -3.46 10.88 -3.63
N LEU A 44 -3.45 9.69 -4.23
CA LEU A 44 -4.16 9.42 -5.48
C LEU A 44 -5.66 9.63 -5.36
N ALA A 45 -6.27 9.20 -4.25
CA ALA A 45 -7.70 9.45 -3.99
C ALA A 45 -8.01 10.95 -3.87
N GLN A 46 -7.12 11.74 -3.26
CA GLN A 46 -7.26 13.19 -3.16
C GLN A 46 -7.11 13.90 -4.50
N LEU A 47 -6.36 13.33 -5.44
CA LEU A 47 -6.29 13.86 -6.81
C LEU A 47 -7.63 13.73 -7.54
N GLY A 48 -8.63 13.00 -7.03
CA GLY A 48 -10.02 13.09 -7.50
C GLY A 48 -10.24 12.80 -8.99
N GLY A 49 -9.29 12.15 -9.68
CA GLY A 49 -9.33 12.02 -11.14
C GLY A 49 -9.18 13.36 -11.86
N THR A 50 -8.39 14.30 -11.32
CA THR A 50 -8.08 15.59 -11.95
C THR A 50 -7.17 15.39 -13.15
N GLU A 51 -7.75 14.92 -14.23
CA GLU A 51 -7.16 15.01 -15.55
C GLU A 51 -8.11 15.91 -16.36
N PRO A 52 -8.03 17.25 -16.17
CA PRO A 52 -9.00 18.20 -16.73
C PRO A 52 -9.05 18.16 -18.26
N ASP A 53 -7.97 17.71 -18.89
CA ASP A 53 -7.85 17.54 -20.34
C ASP A 53 -8.17 16.10 -20.81
N LEU A 54 -8.59 15.21 -19.91
CA LEU A 54 -8.91 13.83 -20.27
C LEU A 54 -10.17 13.79 -21.13
N SER A 55 -10.02 13.29 -22.35
CA SER A 55 -11.16 13.06 -23.24
C SER A 55 -12.06 11.92 -22.70
N PRO A 56 -13.40 12.03 -22.79
CA PRO A 56 -14.30 10.97 -22.36
C PRO A 56 -14.03 9.64 -23.09
N ILE A 57 -13.66 8.60 -22.34
CA ILE A 57 -13.45 7.25 -22.92
C ILE A 57 -14.82 6.55 -23.01
N PRO A 58 -15.26 6.08 -24.20
CA PRO A 58 -16.52 5.35 -24.34
C PRO A 58 -16.51 4.08 -23.48
N ARG A 59 -17.55 3.88 -22.67
CA ARG A 59 -17.71 2.61 -21.95
C ARG A 59 -18.09 1.52 -22.94
N ARG A 60 -17.32 0.44 -23.00
CA ARG A 60 -17.67 -0.76 -23.77
C ARG A 60 -18.83 -1.47 -23.06
N ARG A 61 -20.07 -1.14 -23.43
CA ARG A 61 -21.25 -1.90 -22.98
C ARG A 61 -21.41 -3.13 -23.89
N PRO A 62 -21.70 -4.32 -23.33
CA PRO A 62 -22.16 -5.44 -24.14
C PRO A 62 -23.49 -5.06 -24.81
N ASP A 63 -23.66 -5.51 -26.04
CA ASP A 63 -24.89 -5.30 -26.82
C ASP A 63 -26.07 -5.93 -26.08
N PRO A 64 -27.17 -5.19 -25.80
CA PRO A 64 -28.33 -5.78 -25.18
C PRO A 64 -29.06 -6.63 -26.23
N SER A 65 -28.73 -7.92 -26.27
CA SER A 65 -29.50 -8.96 -26.98
C SER A 65 -30.86 -9.17 -26.35
#